data_AF-G2EF63-F1
#
_entry.id   AF-G2EF63-F1
#
_cell.length_a   1.000
_cell.length_b   1.000
_cell.length_c   1.000
_cell.angle_alpha   90.00
_cell.angle_beta   90.00
_cell.angle_gamma   90.00
#
_symmetry.space_group_name_H-M   'P 1'
#
loop_
_entity.id
_entity.type
_entity.pdbx_description
1 polymer ?
#
loop_
_entity_poly.entity_id
_entity_poly.type
_entity_poly.pdbx_seq_one_letter_code
_entity_poly.pdbx_strand_id
1 'polypeptide(L)'
;MTSKLLITALFLVTFLNLQEVVAQNDIADLQEEIINFENKISANEEILLGGVSALKREKEALKQFKNSKYANSAQVNRKEKLASSMQQRLTKLNSQIDYYKEELGFLEKKLARKIKRNPELAQELTQNAESAGTIYDVNSSSDENKLLLQKQVLEAAREKLDDARKQREIAYLKEQEALRLEEEKLNLLGLKIKNKEQNINKEKNTLISDLEDDILINEEILISGQVGLRKMKSKLEEAKLETNVSKKSIERKEAIIFNIEERLNKIQAEIDEKLQKLKELNT
;
A
#
# COMPACT_ATOMS: atom_id res chain seq x y z
N MET A 1 43.89 -56.19 -39.87
CA MET A 1 42.84 -55.13 -39.82
C MET A 1 41.77 -55.37 -38.75
N THR A 2 41.80 -56.47 -38.01
CA THR A 2 40.74 -56.87 -37.05
C THR A 2 40.88 -56.26 -35.65
N SER A 3 42.10 -56.09 -35.11
CA SER A 3 42.28 -55.46 -33.78
C SER A 3 41.91 -53.98 -33.71
N LYS A 4 42.08 -53.22 -34.80
CA LYS A 4 41.74 -51.79 -34.82
C LYS A 4 40.23 -51.56 -34.77
N LEU A 5 39.43 -52.44 -35.41
CA LEU A 5 37.96 -52.40 -35.39
C LEU A 5 37.38 -52.77 -34.01
N LEU A 6 37.98 -53.75 -33.33
CA LEU A 6 37.53 -54.21 -32.03
C LEU A 6 37.76 -53.16 -30.92
N ILE A 7 38.88 -52.42 -31.00
CA ILE A 7 39.19 -51.34 -30.05
C ILE A 7 38.27 -50.13 -30.28
N THR A 8 37.94 -49.77 -31.52
CA THR A 8 36.96 -48.71 -31.80
C THR A 8 35.53 -49.09 -31.38
N ALA A 9 35.15 -50.37 -31.51
CA ALA A 9 33.85 -50.85 -31.05
C ALA A 9 33.75 -50.85 -29.51
N LEU A 10 34.82 -51.26 -28.80
CA LEU A 10 34.87 -51.17 -27.34
C LEU A 10 34.76 -49.72 -26.86
N PHE A 11 35.44 -48.78 -27.54
CA PHE A 11 35.42 -47.35 -27.18
C PHE A 11 34.03 -46.74 -27.36
N LEU A 12 33.32 -47.07 -28.45
CA LEU A 12 31.95 -46.61 -28.71
C LEU A 12 30.94 -47.15 -27.68
N VAL A 13 31.05 -48.43 -27.30
CA VAL A 13 30.18 -49.02 -26.28
C VAL A 13 30.44 -48.39 -24.90
N THR A 14 31.71 -48.14 -24.53
CA THR A 14 32.00 -47.44 -23.27
C THR A 14 31.56 -45.97 -23.26
N PHE A 15 31.62 -45.28 -24.41
CA PHE A 15 31.25 -43.87 -24.50
C PHE A 15 29.72 -43.68 -24.47
N LEU A 16 28.96 -44.58 -25.10
CA LEU A 16 27.50 -44.59 -25.04
C LEU A 16 26.99 -44.95 -23.63
N ASN A 17 27.56 -45.99 -22.99
CA ASN A 17 27.21 -46.34 -21.61
C ASN A 17 27.55 -45.23 -20.60
N LEU A 18 28.64 -44.48 -20.79
CA LEU A 18 28.94 -43.32 -19.92
C LEU A 18 27.91 -42.19 -20.11
N GLN A 19 27.40 -41.96 -21.32
CA GLN A 19 26.38 -40.93 -21.56
C GLN A 19 25.03 -41.28 -20.94
N GLU A 20 24.66 -42.56 -20.92
CA GLU A 20 23.41 -43.04 -20.29
C GLU A 20 23.44 -42.94 -18.76
N VAL A 21 24.53 -43.39 -18.09
CA VAL A 21 24.67 -43.29 -16.63
C VAL A 21 24.69 -41.83 -16.14
N VAL A 22 25.34 -40.93 -16.89
CA VAL A 22 25.34 -39.49 -16.57
C VAL A 22 23.95 -38.88 -16.75
N ALA A 23 23.17 -39.33 -17.75
CA ALA A 23 21.81 -38.85 -17.97
C ALA A 23 20.80 -39.35 -16.92
N GLN A 24 21.00 -40.54 -16.35
CA GLN A 24 20.20 -41.09 -15.24
C GLN A 24 20.40 -40.32 -13.94
N ASN A 25 21.66 -40.09 -13.54
CA ASN A 25 21.99 -39.33 -12.33
C ASN A 25 21.43 -37.89 -12.40
N ASP A 26 21.57 -37.23 -13.56
CA ASP A 26 21.01 -35.90 -13.82
C ASP A 26 19.47 -35.82 -13.68
N ILE A 27 18.74 -36.93 -13.88
CA ILE A 27 17.27 -37.00 -13.75
C ILE A 27 16.89 -37.22 -12.29
N ALA A 28 17.58 -38.13 -11.60
CA ALA A 28 17.38 -38.37 -10.17
C ALA A 28 17.63 -37.10 -9.36
N ASP A 29 18.71 -36.38 -9.66
CA ASP A 29 19.03 -35.09 -9.03
C ASP A 29 17.91 -34.06 -9.24
N LEU A 30 17.31 -34.01 -10.44
CA LEU A 30 16.17 -33.12 -10.72
C LEU A 30 14.89 -33.54 -9.98
N GLN A 31 14.63 -34.83 -9.82
CA GLN A 31 13.48 -35.32 -9.06
C GLN A 31 13.63 -35.01 -7.56
N GLU A 32 14.83 -35.19 -7.01
CA GLU A 32 15.14 -34.82 -5.63
C GLU A 32 14.99 -33.31 -5.42
N GLU A 33 15.47 -32.50 -6.37
CA GLU A 33 15.33 -31.05 -6.32
C GLU A 33 13.85 -30.61 -6.36
N ILE A 34 13.03 -31.22 -7.24
CA ILE A 34 11.58 -30.99 -7.32
C ILE A 34 10.91 -31.31 -5.99
N ILE A 35 11.13 -32.50 -5.41
CA ILE A 35 10.56 -32.91 -4.12
C ILE A 35 10.97 -31.95 -3.01
N ASN A 36 12.23 -31.49 -3.01
CA ASN A 36 12.72 -30.51 -2.04
C ASN A 36 11.98 -29.16 -2.17
N PHE A 37 11.74 -28.68 -3.39
CA PHE A 37 10.97 -27.45 -3.62
C PHE A 37 9.49 -27.61 -3.24
N GLU A 38 8.86 -28.74 -3.57
CA GLU A 38 7.48 -29.05 -3.16
C GLU A 38 7.34 -29.04 -1.63
N ASN A 39 8.26 -29.70 -0.93
CA ASN A 39 8.29 -29.71 0.54
C ASN A 39 8.50 -28.31 1.13
N LYS A 40 9.39 -27.49 0.54
CA LYS A 40 9.61 -26.10 0.95
C LYS A 40 8.37 -25.23 0.71
N ILE A 41 7.69 -25.39 -0.41
CA ILE A 41 6.45 -24.67 -0.73
C ILE A 41 5.39 -25.05 0.29
N SER A 42 5.13 -26.34 0.48
CA SER A 42 4.12 -26.86 1.41
C SER A 42 4.37 -26.37 2.84
N ALA A 43 5.59 -26.51 3.35
CA ALA A 43 5.95 -26.04 4.69
C ALA A 43 5.78 -24.52 4.85
N ASN A 44 6.16 -23.74 3.84
CA ASN A 44 6.00 -22.29 3.90
C ASN A 44 4.55 -21.85 3.77
N GLU A 45 3.72 -22.55 2.99
CA GLU A 45 2.28 -22.30 2.89
C GLU A 45 1.58 -22.57 4.23
N GLU A 46 1.94 -23.64 4.94
CA GLU A 46 1.42 -23.90 6.29
C GLU A 46 1.82 -22.78 7.27
N ILE A 47 3.09 -22.35 7.24
CA ILE A 47 3.57 -21.23 8.06
C ILE A 47 2.82 -19.93 7.69
N LEU A 48 2.57 -19.68 6.41
CA LEU A 48 1.84 -18.51 5.94
C LEU A 48 0.40 -18.54 6.47
N LEU A 49 -0.31 -19.66 6.34
CA LEU A 49 -1.68 -19.82 6.83
C LEU A 49 -1.79 -19.60 8.35
N GLY A 50 -0.89 -20.24 9.12
CA GLY A 50 -0.82 -20.07 10.56
C GLY A 50 -0.49 -18.63 10.95
N GLY A 51 0.43 -18.00 10.22
CA GLY A 51 0.85 -16.62 10.40
C GLY A 51 -0.25 -15.61 10.10
N VAL A 52 -1.01 -15.79 9.02
CA VAL A 52 -2.17 -14.96 8.67
C VAL A 52 -3.26 -15.09 9.74
N SER A 53 -3.53 -16.29 10.22
CA SER A 53 -4.47 -16.53 11.32
C SER A 53 -4.03 -15.82 12.61
N ALA A 54 -2.74 -15.86 12.94
CA ALA A 54 -2.18 -15.16 14.09
C ALA A 54 -2.27 -13.62 13.92
N LEU A 55 -1.99 -13.11 12.73
CA LEU A 55 -2.13 -11.69 12.41
C LEU A 55 -3.57 -11.21 12.55
N LYS A 56 -4.55 -12.03 12.12
CA LYS A 56 -5.97 -11.74 12.31
C LYS A 56 -6.31 -11.59 13.79
N ARG A 57 -5.89 -12.54 14.63
CA ARG A 57 -6.11 -12.49 16.08
C ARG A 57 -5.46 -11.26 16.72
N GLU A 58 -4.21 -10.93 16.37
CA GLU A 58 -3.54 -9.76 16.94
C GLU A 58 -4.22 -8.44 16.51
N LYS A 59 -4.72 -8.36 15.27
CA LYS A 59 -5.48 -7.20 14.78
C LYS A 59 -6.83 -7.06 15.47
N GLU A 60 -7.55 -8.15 15.68
CA GLU A 60 -8.79 -8.17 16.47
C GLU A 60 -8.54 -7.74 17.92
N ALA A 61 -7.50 -8.28 18.56
CA ALA A 61 -7.09 -7.90 19.90
C ALA A 61 -6.69 -6.41 19.98
N LEU A 62 -6.00 -5.89 18.97
CA LEU A 62 -5.68 -4.46 18.87
C LEU A 62 -6.93 -3.60 18.74
N LYS A 63 -7.90 -4.00 17.91
CA LYS A 63 -9.18 -3.29 17.75
C LYS A 63 -9.94 -3.25 19.08
N GLN A 64 -10.02 -4.37 19.79
CA GLN A 64 -10.62 -4.43 21.13
C GLN A 64 -9.87 -3.56 22.13
N PHE A 65 -8.53 -3.59 22.09
CA PHE A 65 -7.69 -2.79 22.99
C PHE A 65 -7.89 -1.29 22.76
N LYS A 66 -7.94 -0.83 21.51
CA LYS A 66 -8.22 0.57 21.15
C LYS A 66 -9.57 1.06 21.67
N ASN A 67 -10.57 0.18 21.70
CA ASN A 67 -11.91 0.48 22.22
C ASN A 67 -12.02 0.33 23.73
N SER A 68 -10.95 -0.10 24.41
CA SER A 68 -10.97 -0.31 25.86
C SER A 68 -10.66 0.98 26.63
N LYS A 69 -11.13 1.03 27.88
CA LYS A 69 -10.88 2.13 28.82
C LYS A 69 -9.41 2.26 29.21
N TYR A 70 -8.60 1.23 28.95
CA TYR A 70 -7.19 1.12 29.31
C TYR A 70 -6.26 1.41 28.11
N ALA A 71 -6.81 1.88 26.98
CA ALA A 71 -6.04 2.18 25.78
C ALA A 71 -5.10 3.37 26.04
N ASN A 72 -3.79 3.11 26.03
CA ASN A 72 -2.76 4.14 26.00
C ASN A 72 -2.15 4.23 24.59
N SER A 73 -2.00 5.43 24.06
CA SER A 73 -1.36 5.73 22.76
C SER A 73 -0.01 5.01 22.57
N ALA A 74 0.83 4.93 23.60
CA ALA A 74 2.11 4.23 23.52
C ALA A 74 1.95 2.71 23.30
N GLN A 75 1.00 2.08 23.99
CA GLN A 75 0.73 0.65 23.87
C GLN A 75 0.00 0.32 22.56
N VAL A 76 -0.92 1.19 22.12
CA VAL A 76 -1.57 1.10 20.81
C VAL A 76 -0.52 1.13 19.69
N ASN A 77 0.37 2.12 19.70
CA ASN A 77 1.46 2.22 18.72
C ASN A 77 2.37 0.98 18.71
N ARG A 78 2.70 0.43 19.89
CA ARG A 78 3.53 -0.78 19.97
C ARG A 78 2.84 -1.98 19.32
N LYS A 79 1.54 -2.16 19.58
CA LYS A 79 0.74 -3.25 19.00
C LYS A 79 0.50 -3.07 17.50
N GLU A 80 0.31 -1.85 17.04
CA GLU A 80 0.27 -1.51 15.61
C GLU A 80 1.58 -1.86 14.91
N LYS A 81 2.71 -1.48 15.49
CA LYS A 81 4.04 -1.86 14.96
C LYS A 81 4.24 -3.37 14.91
N LEU A 82 3.77 -4.10 15.93
CA LEU A 82 3.83 -5.57 15.94
C LEU A 82 3.00 -6.16 14.80
N ALA A 83 1.73 -5.75 14.66
CA ALA A 83 0.86 -6.21 13.58
C ALA A 83 1.42 -5.87 12.19
N SER A 84 1.98 -4.68 12.02
CA SER A 84 2.64 -4.25 10.78
C SER A 84 3.89 -5.09 10.47
N SER A 85 4.73 -5.37 11.46
CA SER A 85 5.93 -6.21 11.31
C SER A 85 5.57 -7.65 10.96
N MET A 86 4.56 -8.22 11.64
CA MET A 86 4.02 -9.54 11.30
C MET A 86 3.56 -9.57 9.85
N GLN A 87 2.81 -8.56 9.43
CA GLN A 87 2.33 -8.46 8.07
C GLN A 87 3.46 -8.40 7.04
N GLN A 88 4.46 -7.54 7.24
CA GLN A 88 5.62 -7.45 6.34
C GLN A 88 6.35 -8.79 6.20
N ARG A 89 6.46 -9.56 7.29
CA ARG A 89 7.06 -10.89 7.27
C ARG A 89 6.21 -11.87 6.46
N LEU A 90 4.89 -11.82 6.58
CA LEU A 90 3.97 -12.66 5.80
C LEU A 90 3.99 -12.29 4.31
N THR A 91 4.02 -11.01 3.98
CA THR A 91 4.17 -10.57 2.58
C THR A 91 5.49 -11.08 1.98
N LYS A 92 6.58 -11.01 2.74
CA LYS A 92 7.89 -11.55 2.32
C LYS A 92 7.85 -13.07 2.14
N LEU A 93 7.26 -13.80 3.09
CA LEU A 93 7.10 -15.25 3.02
C LEU A 93 6.26 -15.66 1.80
N ASN A 94 5.16 -14.94 1.55
CA ASN A 94 4.35 -15.17 0.34
C ASN A 94 5.16 -14.95 -0.94
N SER A 95 5.96 -13.89 -1.01
CA SER A 95 6.82 -13.63 -2.16
C SER A 95 7.87 -14.74 -2.37
N GLN A 96 8.37 -15.34 -1.29
CA GLN A 96 9.28 -16.49 -1.35
C GLN A 96 8.57 -17.77 -1.83
N ILE A 97 7.33 -18.01 -1.41
CA ILE A 97 6.50 -19.11 -1.92
C ILE A 97 6.27 -18.95 -3.42
N ASP A 98 5.89 -17.75 -3.85
CA ASP A 98 5.67 -17.45 -5.27
C ASP A 98 6.95 -17.70 -6.08
N TYR A 99 8.13 -17.27 -5.58
CA TYR A 99 9.43 -17.59 -6.19
C TYR A 99 9.71 -19.11 -6.26
N TYR A 100 9.47 -19.86 -5.19
CA TYR A 100 9.68 -21.31 -5.20
C TYR A 100 8.75 -22.04 -6.16
N LYS A 101 7.50 -21.57 -6.33
CA LYS A 101 6.57 -22.11 -7.32
C LYS A 101 7.04 -21.86 -8.75
N GLU A 102 7.62 -20.69 -9.03
CA GLU A 102 8.21 -20.39 -10.33
C GLU A 102 9.41 -21.30 -10.63
N GLU A 103 10.30 -21.51 -9.65
CA GLU A 103 11.46 -22.38 -9.78
C GLU A 103 11.05 -23.86 -9.95
N LEU A 104 10.07 -24.33 -9.18
CA LEU A 104 9.48 -25.65 -9.34
C LEU A 104 8.96 -25.85 -10.77
N GLY A 105 8.19 -24.90 -11.28
CA GLY A 105 7.67 -24.94 -12.65
C GLY A 105 8.77 -24.91 -13.73
N PHE A 106 9.95 -24.34 -13.44
CA PHE A 106 11.11 -24.43 -14.31
C PHE A 106 11.76 -25.82 -14.28
N LEU A 107 11.95 -26.39 -13.08
CA LEU A 107 12.52 -27.73 -12.88
C LEU A 107 11.65 -28.81 -13.50
N GLU A 108 10.33 -28.77 -13.31
CA GLU A 108 9.37 -29.69 -13.93
C GLU A 108 9.46 -29.66 -15.47
N LYS A 109 9.55 -28.45 -16.06
CA LYS A 109 9.73 -28.29 -17.51
C LYS A 109 11.08 -28.85 -17.98
N LYS A 110 12.14 -28.68 -17.19
CA LYS A 110 13.49 -29.19 -17.47
C LYS A 110 13.50 -30.72 -17.43
N LEU A 111 12.87 -31.32 -16.42
CA LEU A 111 12.68 -32.76 -16.28
C LEU A 111 11.89 -33.32 -17.48
N ALA A 112 10.73 -32.73 -17.80
CA ALA A 112 9.91 -33.16 -18.93
C ALA A 112 10.66 -33.12 -20.28
N ARG A 113 11.53 -32.11 -20.48
CA ARG A 113 12.39 -32.02 -21.68
C ARG A 113 13.46 -33.10 -21.71
N LYS A 114 14.07 -33.44 -20.57
CA LYS A 114 15.09 -34.51 -20.49
C LYS A 114 14.45 -35.88 -20.74
N ILE A 115 13.31 -36.17 -20.12
CA ILE A 115 12.53 -37.40 -20.38
C ILE A 115 12.14 -37.50 -21.86
N LYS A 116 11.67 -36.42 -22.48
CA LYS A 116 11.31 -36.40 -23.91
C LYS A 116 12.50 -36.65 -24.84
N ARG A 117 13.72 -36.26 -24.45
CA ARG A 117 14.93 -36.45 -25.25
C ARG A 117 15.49 -37.88 -25.15
N ASN A 118 15.24 -38.57 -24.05
CA ASN A 118 15.69 -39.93 -23.80
C ASN A 118 14.49 -40.84 -23.46
N PRO A 119 13.74 -41.33 -24.47
CA PRO A 119 12.51 -42.10 -24.25
C PRO A 119 12.71 -43.46 -23.59
N GLU A 120 13.90 -44.06 -23.67
CA GLU A 120 14.25 -45.34 -23.01
C GLU A 120 14.28 -45.19 -21.47
N LEU A 121 14.60 -44.01 -20.96
CA LEU A 121 14.58 -43.68 -19.53
C LEU A 121 13.16 -43.53 -18.95
N ALA A 122 12.16 -43.29 -19.80
CA ALA A 122 10.76 -43.23 -19.37
C ALA A 122 10.19 -44.62 -19.00
N GLN A 123 10.73 -45.70 -19.59
CA GLN A 123 10.37 -47.08 -19.27
C GLN A 123 11.02 -47.59 -17.98
N GLU A 124 12.24 -47.13 -17.66
CA GLU A 124 12.92 -47.49 -16.40
C GLU A 124 12.38 -46.70 -15.18
N LEU A 125 11.96 -45.45 -15.38
CA LEU A 125 11.30 -44.64 -14.32
C LEU A 125 9.92 -45.21 -13.92
N THR A 126 9.22 -45.86 -14.84
CA THR A 126 7.95 -46.55 -14.55
C THR A 126 8.19 -47.88 -13.81
N GLN A 127 9.29 -48.58 -14.10
CA GLN A 127 9.68 -49.81 -13.38
C GLN A 127 10.28 -49.55 -11.98
N ASN A 128 10.99 -48.44 -11.79
CA ASN A 128 11.56 -48.07 -10.49
C ASN A 128 10.53 -47.48 -9.50
N ALA A 129 9.45 -46.87 -9.99
CA ALA A 129 8.31 -46.50 -9.15
C ALA A 129 7.52 -47.72 -8.64
N GLU A 130 7.54 -48.83 -9.39
CA GLU A 130 6.97 -50.13 -8.96
C GLU A 130 7.93 -50.92 -8.03
N SER A 131 9.23 -50.59 -8.03
CA SER A 131 10.26 -51.37 -7.32
C SER A 131 10.61 -50.88 -5.91
N ALA A 132 10.00 -49.79 -5.43
CA ALA A 132 10.09 -49.37 -4.02
C ALA A 132 9.14 -50.15 -3.08
N GLY A 133 8.37 -51.10 -3.62
CA GLY A 133 7.48 -51.98 -2.85
C GLY A 133 7.74 -53.45 -3.15
N THR A 134 8.86 -54.01 -2.68
CA THR A 134 8.93 -55.48 -2.60
C THR A 134 7.88 -55.94 -1.59
N ILE A 135 6.94 -56.80 -1.98
CA ILE A 135 6.89 -58.25 -1.70
C ILE A 135 5.50 -58.79 -2.17
N TYR A 136 5.55 -59.97 -2.80
CA TYR A 136 4.49 -60.92 -3.16
C TYR A 136 3.93 -60.84 -4.57
N ASP A 137 4.63 -61.58 -5.45
CA ASP A 137 4.05 -62.36 -6.53
C ASP A 137 2.87 -63.20 -6.00
N VAL A 138 1.63 -62.73 -6.23
CA VAL A 138 0.42 -63.55 -6.11
C VAL A 138 -0.55 -63.17 -7.23
N ASN A 139 -0.68 -64.12 -8.14
CA ASN A 139 -1.81 -64.36 -9.03
C ASN A 139 -3.16 -64.01 -8.37
N SER A 140 -3.78 -62.88 -8.73
CA SER A 140 -5.10 -62.49 -8.24
C SER A 140 -5.86 -61.58 -9.22
N SER A 141 -7.18 -61.72 -9.22
CA SER A 141 -8.14 -61.32 -10.26
C SER A 141 -8.11 -59.85 -10.74
N SER A 142 -8.58 -59.63 -11.97
CA SER A 142 -8.81 -58.34 -12.66
C SER A 142 -9.46 -57.23 -11.82
N ASP A 143 -10.19 -57.58 -10.76
CA ASP A 143 -10.99 -56.64 -9.98
C ASP A 143 -10.23 -56.01 -8.79
N GLU A 144 -9.22 -56.69 -8.22
CA GLU A 144 -8.39 -56.12 -7.14
C GLU A 144 -7.45 -55.02 -7.67
N ASN A 145 -6.85 -55.23 -8.84
CA ASN A 145 -6.02 -54.23 -9.50
C ASN A 145 -6.83 -53.00 -9.95
N LYS A 146 -8.07 -53.20 -10.43
CA LYS A 146 -8.99 -52.09 -10.72
C LYS A 146 -9.37 -51.30 -9.46
N LEU A 147 -9.60 -51.99 -8.34
CA LEU A 147 -9.92 -51.35 -7.06
C LEU A 147 -8.74 -50.51 -6.55
N LEU A 148 -7.50 -51.02 -6.68
CA LEU A 148 -6.29 -50.29 -6.31
C LEU A 148 -6.13 -49.02 -7.15
N LEU A 149 -6.31 -49.12 -8.47
CA LEU A 149 -6.23 -47.99 -9.40
C LEU A 149 -7.30 -46.93 -9.07
N GLN A 150 -8.52 -47.35 -8.75
CA GLN A 150 -9.60 -46.45 -8.34
C GLN A 150 -9.29 -45.73 -7.02
N LYS A 151 -8.66 -46.41 -6.04
CA LYS A 151 -8.23 -45.79 -4.79
C LYS A 151 -7.16 -44.72 -5.03
N GLN A 152 -6.16 -45.01 -5.86
CA GLN A 152 -5.12 -44.04 -6.24
C GLN A 152 -5.71 -42.82 -6.95
N VAL A 153 -6.64 -43.02 -7.90
CA VAL A 153 -7.31 -41.91 -8.59
C VAL A 153 -8.14 -41.06 -7.61
N LEU A 154 -8.83 -41.69 -6.65
CA LEU A 154 -9.60 -41.00 -5.63
C LEU A 154 -8.71 -40.20 -4.67
N GLU A 155 -7.56 -40.74 -4.31
CA GLU A 155 -6.58 -40.08 -3.44
C GLU A 155 -5.94 -38.88 -4.15
N ALA A 156 -5.48 -39.04 -5.39
CA ALA A 156 -4.98 -37.94 -6.22
C ALA A 156 -6.06 -36.86 -6.50
N ALA A 157 -7.33 -37.26 -6.65
CA ALA A 157 -8.44 -36.31 -6.80
C ALA A 157 -8.72 -35.54 -5.49
N ARG A 158 -8.56 -36.18 -4.32
CA ARG A 158 -8.66 -35.52 -3.00
C ARG A 158 -7.53 -34.53 -2.79
N GLU A 159 -6.29 -34.92 -3.13
CA GLU A 159 -5.11 -34.05 -3.03
C GLU A 159 -5.28 -32.80 -3.91
N LYS A 160 -5.65 -32.97 -5.18
CA LYS A 160 -5.96 -31.85 -6.08
C LYS A 160 -7.08 -30.94 -5.55
N LEU A 161 -8.10 -31.52 -4.90
CA LEU A 161 -9.19 -30.74 -4.32
C LEU A 161 -8.72 -29.93 -3.12
N ASP A 162 -7.87 -30.50 -2.26
CA ASP A 162 -7.32 -29.79 -1.10
C ASP A 162 -6.32 -28.72 -1.51
N ASP A 163 -5.49 -28.96 -2.53
CA ASP A 163 -4.63 -27.92 -3.10
C ASP A 163 -5.43 -26.78 -3.71
N ALA A 164 -6.50 -27.09 -4.44
CA ALA A 164 -7.41 -26.08 -4.97
C ALA A 164 -8.09 -25.27 -3.86
N ARG A 165 -8.43 -25.89 -2.73
CA ARG A 165 -8.98 -25.19 -1.54
C ARG A 165 -7.93 -24.28 -0.92
N LYS A 166 -6.70 -24.76 -0.70
CA LYS A 166 -5.58 -23.98 -0.17
C LYS A 166 -5.28 -22.77 -1.06
N GLN A 167 -5.24 -22.96 -2.39
CA GLN A 167 -5.00 -21.87 -3.33
C GLN A 167 -6.11 -20.81 -3.28
N ARG A 168 -7.38 -21.22 -3.18
CA ARG A 168 -8.50 -20.28 -3.03
C ARG A 168 -8.44 -19.52 -1.71
N GLU A 169 -8.07 -20.21 -0.63
CA GLU A 169 -7.90 -19.58 0.68
C GLU A 169 -6.75 -18.55 0.65
N ILE A 170 -5.61 -18.92 0.06
CA ILE A 170 -4.49 -17.98 -0.14
C ILE A 170 -4.92 -16.77 -0.97
N ALA A 171 -5.63 -16.98 -2.08
CA ALA A 171 -6.11 -15.90 -2.93
C ALA A 171 -7.06 -14.96 -2.17
N TYR A 172 -8.00 -15.51 -1.42
CA TYR A 172 -8.91 -14.74 -0.57
C TYR A 172 -8.17 -13.93 0.50
N LEU A 173 -7.16 -14.53 1.13
CA LEU A 173 -6.31 -13.84 2.12
C LEU A 173 -5.48 -12.71 1.47
N LYS A 174 -4.95 -12.92 0.26
CA LYS A 174 -4.25 -11.89 -0.52
C LYS A 174 -5.16 -10.71 -0.83
N GLU A 175 -6.38 -10.98 -1.28
CA GLU A 175 -7.38 -9.94 -1.56
C GLU A 175 -7.73 -9.15 -0.29
N GLN A 176 -7.97 -9.84 0.82
CA GLN A 176 -8.26 -9.21 2.10
C GLN A 176 -7.09 -8.33 2.58
N GLU A 177 -5.85 -8.77 2.37
CA GLU A 177 -4.66 -7.98 2.71
C GLU A 177 -4.54 -6.72 1.84
N ALA A 178 -4.79 -6.85 0.53
CA ALA A 178 -4.75 -5.73 -0.41
C ALA A 178 -5.79 -4.65 -0.04
N LEU A 179 -7.04 -5.05 0.21
CA LEU A 179 -8.11 -4.15 0.65
C LEU A 179 -7.73 -3.44 1.96
N ARG A 180 -7.10 -4.15 2.89
CA ARG A 180 -6.68 -3.57 4.17
C ARG A 180 -5.51 -2.59 4.03
N LEU A 181 -4.56 -2.84 3.12
CA LEU A 181 -3.49 -1.88 2.79
C LEU A 181 -4.06 -0.62 2.14
N GLU A 182 -5.08 -0.77 1.31
CA GLU A 182 -5.81 0.35 0.73
C GLU A 182 -6.56 1.15 1.80
N GLU A 183 -7.22 0.48 2.75
CA GLU A 183 -7.86 1.14 3.90
C GLU A 183 -6.86 1.94 4.74
N GLU A 184 -5.65 1.43 5.00
CA GLU A 184 -4.60 2.18 5.69
C GLU A 184 -4.14 3.41 4.91
N LYS A 185 -3.99 3.30 3.58
CA LYS A 185 -3.66 4.44 2.73
C LYS A 185 -4.75 5.50 2.77
N LEU A 186 -6.02 5.09 2.70
CA LEU A 186 -7.17 5.98 2.80
C LEU A 186 -7.24 6.66 4.17
N ASN A 187 -6.98 5.94 5.26
CA ASN A 187 -6.93 6.52 6.60
C ASN A 187 -5.81 7.56 6.74
N LEU A 188 -4.60 7.27 6.23
CA LEU A 188 -3.50 8.24 6.21
C LEU A 188 -3.82 9.48 5.38
N LEU A 189 -4.50 9.30 4.25
CA LEU A 189 -4.93 10.39 3.39
C LEU A 189 -6.01 11.23 4.09
N GLY A 190 -6.97 10.60 4.77
CA GLY A 190 -7.98 11.28 5.59
C GLY A 190 -7.37 12.10 6.73
N LEU A 191 -6.35 11.57 7.42
CA LEU A 191 -5.61 12.33 8.45
C LEU A 191 -4.88 13.54 7.84
N LYS A 192 -4.27 13.39 6.66
CA LYS A 192 -3.61 14.50 5.97
C LYS A 192 -4.60 15.57 5.53
N ILE A 193 -5.76 15.18 5.00
CA ILE A 193 -6.84 16.12 4.63
C ILE A 193 -7.30 16.89 5.87
N LYS A 194 -7.65 16.17 6.95
CA LYS A 194 -8.10 16.80 8.20
C LYS A 194 -7.09 17.80 8.76
N ASN A 195 -5.80 17.47 8.74
CA ASN A 195 -4.75 18.38 9.20
C ASN A 195 -4.64 19.62 8.29
N LYS A 196 -4.76 19.45 6.97
CA LYS A 196 -4.77 20.58 6.03
C LYS A 196 -5.99 21.48 6.22
N GLU A 197 -7.18 20.90 6.37
CA GLU A 197 -8.41 21.65 6.65
C GLU A 197 -8.29 22.45 7.94
N GLN A 198 -7.72 21.87 9.00
CA GLN A 198 -7.48 22.58 10.25
C GLN A 198 -6.51 23.77 10.08
N ASN A 199 -5.45 23.60 9.29
CA ASN A 199 -4.51 24.69 9.02
C ASN A 199 -5.14 25.79 8.18
N ILE A 200 -5.87 25.43 7.12
CA ILE A 200 -6.62 26.38 6.28
C ILE A 200 -7.62 27.17 7.14
N ASN A 201 -8.37 26.49 8.02
CA ASN A 201 -9.31 27.17 8.91
C ASN A 201 -8.61 28.11 9.90
N LYS A 202 -7.44 27.72 10.43
CA LYS A 202 -6.65 28.61 11.30
C LYS A 202 -6.18 29.86 10.55
N GLU A 203 -5.57 29.68 9.38
CA GLU A 203 -5.08 30.78 8.54
C GLU A 203 -6.23 31.70 8.12
N LYS A 204 -7.37 31.12 7.71
CA LYS A 204 -8.59 31.87 7.38
C LYS A 204 -9.09 32.68 8.58
N ASN A 205 -9.17 32.08 9.77
CA ASN A 205 -9.62 32.79 10.97
C ASN A 205 -8.66 33.89 11.40
N THR A 206 -7.35 33.68 11.27
CA THR A 206 -6.35 34.74 11.49
C THR A 206 -6.55 35.89 10.52
N LEU A 207 -6.71 35.60 9.22
CA LEU A 207 -6.94 36.64 8.22
C LEU A 207 -8.26 37.40 8.44
N ILE A 208 -9.32 36.71 8.85
CA ILE A 208 -10.59 37.36 9.24
C ILE A 208 -10.36 38.29 10.43
N SER A 209 -9.69 37.82 11.48
CA SER A 209 -9.39 38.64 12.67
C SER A 209 -8.58 39.89 12.31
N ASP A 210 -7.54 39.74 11.48
CA ASP A 210 -6.70 40.86 11.06
C ASP A 210 -7.51 41.90 10.26
N LEU A 211 -8.41 41.45 9.38
CA LEU A 211 -9.31 42.33 8.63
C LEU A 211 -10.33 43.03 9.54
N GLU A 212 -10.91 42.32 10.51
CA GLU A 212 -11.85 42.88 11.48
C GLU A 212 -11.20 43.98 12.34
N ASP A 213 -10.01 43.72 12.87
CA ASP A 213 -9.25 44.69 13.64
C ASP A 213 -8.93 45.94 12.82
N ASP A 214 -8.48 45.75 11.57
CA ASP A 214 -8.19 46.83 10.63
C ASP A 214 -9.41 47.68 10.29
N ILE A 215 -10.58 47.05 10.10
CA ILE A 215 -11.85 47.74 9.85
C ILE A 215 -12.22 48.57 11.07
N LEU A 216 -12.20 47.98 12.28
CA LEU A 216 -12.55 48.67 13.52
C LEU A 216 -11.66 49.90 13.77
N ILE A 217 -10.34 49.76 13.53
CA ILE A 217 -9.40 50.89 13.65
C ILE A 217 -9.75 51.98 12.64
N ASN A 218 -9.98 51.63 11.38
CA ASN A 218 -10.32 52.61 10.34
C ASN A 218 -11.68 53.29 10.60
N GLU A 219 -12.67 52.56 11.10
CA GLU A 219 -13.98 53.12 11.48
C GLU A 219 -13.84 54.16 12.60
N GLU A 220 -13.05 53.87 13.63
CA GLU A 220 -12.79 54.82 14.72
C GLU A 220 -12.05 56.08 14.23
N ILE A 221 -11.06 55.92 13.35
CA ILE A 221 -10.36 57.04 12.71
C ILE A 221 -11.34 57.87 11.86
N LEU A 222 -12.22 57.22 11.11
CA LEU A 222 -13.21 57.89 10.26
C LEU A 222 -14.19 58.71 11.10
N ILE A 223 -14.76 58.11 12.15
CA ILE A 223 -15.71 58.77 13.06
C ILE A 223 -15.06 59.99 13.72
N SER A 224 -13.90 59.80 14.34
CA SER A 224 -13.17 60.88 15.01
C SER A 224 -12.76 61.99 14.02
N GLY A 225 -12.33 61.62 12.81
CA GLY A 225 -12.01 62.53 11.72
C GLY A 225 -13.20 63.35 11.23
N GLN A 226 -14.37 62.74 11.05
CA GLN A 226 -15.61 63.42 10.67
C GLN A 226 -16.06 64.42 11.74
N VAL A 227 -15.92 64.07 13.03
CA VAL A 227 -16.20 65.00 14.14
C VAL A 227 -15.26 66.20 14.09
N GLY A 228 -13.96 65.97 13.87
CA GLY A 228 -12.96 67.03 13.72
C GLY A 228 -13.23 67.94 12.53
N LEU A 229 -13.57 67.35 11.37
CA LEU A 229 -13.91 68.06 10.15
C LEU A 229 -15.13 68.96 10.34
N ARG A 230 -16.19 68.46 11.00
CA ARG A 230 -17.40 69.24 11.29
C ARG A 230 -17.09 70.47 12.14
N LYS A 231 -16.23 70.33 13.16
CA LYS A 231 -15.75 71.45 13.98
C LYS A 231 -14.94 72.47 13.16
N MET A 232 -14.08 72.00 12.25
CA MET A 232 -13.30 72.88 11.38
C MET A 232 -14.15 73.66 10.39
N LYS A 233 -15.17 73.01 9.80
CA LYS A 233 -16.15 73.67 8.94
C LYS A 233 -16.92 74.76 9.68
N SER A 234 -17.40 74.50 10.90
CA SER A 234 -18.05 75.53 11.74
C SER A 234 -17.15 76.74 11.96
N LYS A 235 -15.89 76.50 12.37
CA LYS A 235 -14.90 77.56 12.57
C LYS A 235 -14.50 78.31 11.31
N LEU A 236 -14.62 77.69 10.13
CA LEU A 236 -14.40 78.37 8.85
C LEU A 236 -15.56 79.31 8.54
N GLU A 237 -16.80 78.87 8.73
CA GLU A 237 -17.99 79.70 8.51
C GLU A 237 -18.04 80.88 9.49
N GLU A 238 -17.70 80.68 10.76
CA GLU A 238 -17.49 81.77 11.72
C GLU A 238 -16.45 82.78 11.23
N ALA A 239 -15.27 82.29 10.80
CA ALA A 239 -14.19 83.15 10.32
C ALA A 239 -14.51 83.89 9.00
N LYS A 240 -15.45 83.39 8.19
CA LYS A 240 -15.94 84.08 6.98
C LYS A 240 -16.85 85.27 7.29
N LEU A 241 -17.50 85.26 8.46
CA LEU A 241 -18.38 86.34 8.92
C LEU A 241 -17.62 87.45 9.66
N GLU A 242 -16.40 87.18 10.11
CA GLU A 242 -15.54 88.13 10.82
C GLU A 242 -14.85 89.12 9.86
N THR A 243 -14.95 90.42 10.14
CA THR A 243 -14.39 91.49 9.28
C THR A 243 -12.87 91.67 9.41
N ASN A 244 -12.25 91.07 10.42
CA ASN A 244 -10.82 91.19 10.75
C ASN A 244 -9.97 89.99 10.27
N VAL A 245 -10.57 88.96 9.68
CA VAL A 245 -9.86 87.77 9.18
C VAL A 245 -9.39 87.99 7.73
N SER A 246 -8.11 87.73 7.47
CA SER A 246 -7.56 87.87 6.12
C SER A 246 -8.06 86.77 5.16
N LYS A 247 -8.27 87.13 3.88
CA LYS A 247 -8.64 86.19 2.81
C LYS A 247 -7.69 84.99 2.71
N LYS A 248 -6.38 85.23 2.85
CA LYS A 248 -5.34 84.19 2.85
C LYS A 248 -5.49 83.18 4.01
N SER A 249 -6.03 83.61 5.15
CA SER A 249 -6.33 82.72 6.28
C SER A 249 -7.52 81.81 5.97
N ILE A 250 -8.56 82.36 5.35
CA ILE A 250 -9.74 81.61 4.90
C ILE A 250 -9.34 80.55 3.86
N GLU A 251 -8.59 80.93 2.83
CA GLU A 251 -8.10 80.02 1.79
C GLU A 251 -7.26 78.86 2.37
N ARG A 252 -6.41 79.15 3.37
CA ARG A 252 -5.65 78.09 4.08
C ARG A 252 -6.55 77.11 4.82
N LYS A 253 -7.58 77.60 5.52
CA LYS A 253 -8.53 76.75 6.24
C LYS A 253 -9.34 75.88 5.28
N GLU A 254 -9.76 76.44 4.14
CA GLU A 254 -10.45 75.71 3.07
C GLU A 254 -9.57 74.59 2.51
N ALA A 255 -8.30 74.86 2.21
CA ALA A 255 -7.37 73.85 1.73
C ALA A 255 -7.13 72.72 2.76
N ILE A 256 -7.05 73.04 4.05
CA ILE A 256 -6.91 72.02 5.11
C ILE A 256 -8.16 71.15 5.18
N ILE A 257 -9.36 71.75 5.13
CA ILE A 257 -10.64 71.03 5.14
C ILE A 257 -10.72 70.08 3.95
N PHE A 258 -10.39 70.56 2.75
CA PHE A 258 -10.37 69.74 1.53
C PHE A 258 -9.44 68.52 1.67
N ASN A 259 -8.21 68.73 2.15
CA ASN A 259 -7.25 67.63 2.35
C ASN A 259 -7.74 66.61 3.39
N ILE A 260 -8.47 67.04 4.42
CA ILE A 260 -9.05 66.14 5.41
C ILE A 260 -10.19 65.33 4.78
N GLU A 261 -11.06 65.96 3.99
CA GLU A 261 -12.14 65.28 3.26
C GLU A 261 -11.60 64.19 2.34
N GLU A 262 -10.57 64.48 1.55
CA GLU A 262 -9.94 63.48 0.70
C GLU A 262 -9.39 62.29 1.48
N ARG A 263 -8.77 62.55 2.64
CA ARG A 263 -8.24 61.48 3.50
C ARG A 263 -9.36 60.62 4.09
N LEU A 264 -10.46 61.24 4.55
CA LEU A 264 -11.60 60.49 5.09
C LEU A 264 -12.29 59.66 4.01
N ASN A 265 -12.38 60.17 2.78
CA ASN A 265 -12.92 59.40 1.65
C ASN A 265 -12.06 58.17 1.32
N LYS A 266 -10.72 58.30 1.41
CA LYS A 266 -9.81 57.15 1.24
C LYS A 266 -10.01 56.10 2.33
N ILE A 267 -10.13 56.52 3.59
CA ILE A 267 -10.37 55.60 4.71
C ILE A 267 -11.71 54.87 4.53
N GLN A 268 -12.77 55.57 4.10
CA GLN A 268 -14.05 54.94 3.78
C GLN A 268 -13.90 53.87 2.70
N ALA A 269 -13.18 54.19 1.61
CA ALA A 269 -12.95 53.22 0.53
C ALA A 269 -12.16 51.98 1.01
N GLU A 270 -11.17 52.16 1.90
CA GLU A 270 -10.42 51.05 2.49
C GLU A 270 -11.32 50.17 3.37
N ILE A 271 -12.23 50.75 4.16
CA ILE A 271 -13.22 50.00 4.94
C ILE A 271 -14.11 49.17 4.02
N ASP A 272 -14.65 49.78 2.96
CA ASP A 272 -15.55 49.13 2.02
C ASP A 272 -14.86 47.95 1.30
N GLU A 273 -13.60 48.12 0.90
CA GLU A 273 -12.78 47.06 0.27
C GLU A 273 -12.55 45.88 1.24
N LYS A 274 -12.20 46.17 2.51
CA LYS A 274 -11.98 45.13 3.51
C LYS A 274 -13.26 44.40 3.88
N LEU A 275 -14.40 45.10 3.98
CA LEU A 275 -15.72 44.48 4.18
C LEU A 275 -16.11 43.55 3.03
N GLN A 276 -15.76 43.91 1.79
CA GLN A 276 -15.97 43.02 0.64
C GLN A 276 -15.11 41.76 0.74
N LYS A 277 -13.81 41.90 1.03
CA LYS A 277 -12.91 40.74 1.23
C LYS A 277 -13.40 39.82 2.35
N LEU A 278 -13.92 40.39 3.43
CA LEU A 278 -14.46 39.63 4.56
C LEU A 278 -15.72 38.83 4.17
N LYS A 279 -16.59 39.40 3.34
CA LYS A 279 -17.73 38.67 2.75
C LYS A 279 -17.26 37.50 1.89
N GLU A 280 -16.29 37.73 1.01
CA GLU A 280 -15.73 36.69 0.14
C GLU A 280 -15.12 35.54 0.96
N LEU A 281 -14.44 35.86 2.08
CA LEU A 281 -13.90 34.84 2.98
C LEU A 281 -15.00 34.07 3.72
N ASN A 282 -16.15 34.68 4.04
CA ASN A 282 -17.23 34.02 4.79
C ASN A 282 -18.23 33.24 3.92
N THR A 283 -18.06 33.25 2.59
CA THR A 283 -18.88 32.46 1.66
C THR A 283 -18.27 31.08 1.42
#